data_AF-Q946Z5-F1
#
_entry.id   AF-Q946Z5-F1
#
_cell.length_a   1.000
_cell.length_b   1.000
_cell.length_c   1.000
_cell.angle_alpha   90.00
_cell.angle_beta   90.00
_cell.angle_gamma   90.00
#
_symmetry.space_group_name_H-M   'P 1'
#
loop_
_entity.id
_entity.type
_entity.pdbx_description
1 polymer ?
#
loop_
_entity_poly.entity_id
_entity_poly.type
_entity_poly.pdbx_seq_one_letter_code
_entity_poly.pdbx_strand_id
1 'polypeptide(L)'
;YTRKGMFRAAVPSGASTGVHEAVELRDGDKSKYLGKGVTKAVENINAIIAPALKGMDPVKQAEIDQKMKDLDGTDNKGKLGANAILAVSMAVCKAGAAEKGVPLYKHIADLAGNSKLILPVPSFNIINGGSHAGNALAM
;
A
#
# COMPACT_ATOMS: atom_id res chain seq x y z
N TYR A 1 0.53 -14.29 -6.62
CA TYR A 1 1.07 -15.64 -6.38
C TYR A 1 2.42 -15.76 -7.06
N THR A 2 3.34 -16.49 -6.47
CA THR A 2 4.60 -16.91 -7.12
C THR A 2 4.82 -18.39 -6.87
N ARG A 3 5.92 -18.96 -7.37
CA ARG A 3 6.34 -20.33 -7.03
C ARG A 3 6.55 -20.57 -5.53
N LYS A 4 6.77 -19.50 -4.74
CA LYS A 4 6.94 -19.53 -3.28
C LYS A 4 5.60 -19.49 -2.53
N GLY A 5 4.48 -19.26 -3.22
CA GLY A 5 3.13 -19.31 -2.64
C GLY A 5 2.34 -18.01 -2.80
N MET A 6 1.43 -17.79 -1.84
CA MET A 6 0.53 -16.63 -1.80
C MET A 6 1.04 -15.59 -0.80
N PHE A 7 1.12 -14.34 -1.25
CA PHE A 7 1.52 -13.20 -0.44
C PHE A 7 0.39 -12.19 -0.39
N ARG A 8 0.05 -11.73 0.82
CA ARG A 8 -1.12 -10.87 1.05
C ARG A 8 -0.69 -9.58 1.73
N ALA A 9 -1.25 -8.47 1.27
CA ALA A 9 -1.16 -7.18 1.92
C ALA A 9 -2.55 -6.52 1.94
N ALA A 10 -2.75 -5.60 2.87
CA ALA A 10 -3.94 -4.77 2.98
C ALA A 10 -3.48 -3.32 3.19
N VAL A 11 -4.26 -2.38 2.68
CA VAL A 11 -3.91 -0.96 2.73
C VAL A 11 -4.72 -0.29 3.84
N PRO A 12 -4.07 0.45 4.77
CA PRO A 12 -4.77 1.23 5.77
C PRO A 12 -5.45 2.45 5.14
N SER A 13 -6.40 3.05 5.86
CA SER A 13 -7.05 4.31 5.48
C SER A 13 -6.99 5.28 6.65
N GLY A 14 -6.69 6.55 6.34
CA GLY A 14 -6.63 7.63 7.33
C GLY A 14 -7.96 8.36 7.46
N ALA A 15 -8.23 8.90 8.66
CA ALA A 15 -9.37 9.81 8.88
C ALA A 15 -9.01 11.27 8.58
N SER A 16 -7.76 11.66 8.83
CA SER A 16 -7.22 13.00 8.58
C SER A 16 -6.35 12.98 7.33
N THR A 17 -6.97 13.00 6.15
CA THR A 17 -6.26 13.00 4.87
C THR A 17 -5.73 14.41 4.57
N GLY A 18 -4.41 14.56 4.48
CA GLY A 18 -3.78 15.80 4.04
C GLY A 18 -4.07 16.10 2.56
N VAL A 19 -4.18 17.39 2.20
CA VAL A 19 -4.50 17.83 0.83
C VAL A 19 -3.46 17.44 -0.23
N HIS A 20 -2.26 17.04 0.20
CA HIS A 20 -1.15 16.62 -0.66
C HIS A 20 -0.92 15.10 -0.65
N GLU A 21 -1.79 14.32 0.01
CA GLU A 21 -1.69 12.87 -0.01
C GLU A 21 -2.02 12.31 -1.39
N ALA A 22 -1.43 11.14 -1.69
CA ALA A 22 -1.83 10.37 -2.86
C ALA A 22 -3.28 9.90 -2.71
N VAL A 23 -4.00 9.80 -3.83
CA VAL A 23 -5.46 9.62 -3.82
C VAL A 23 -5.85 8.22 -3.36
N GLU A 24 -6.57 8.13 -2.24
CA GLU A 24 -7.34 6.92 -1.91
C GLU A 24 -8.61 6.86 -2.78
N LEU A 25 -8.65 5.93 -3.75
CA LEU A 25 -9.79 5.81 -4.65
C LEU A 25 -10.97 5.09 -3.96
N ARG A 26 -12.08 5.82 -3.83
CA ARG A 26 -13.37 5.34 -3.30
C ARG A 26 -14.44 5.30 -4.39
N ASP A 27 -15.42 4.43 -4.23
CA ASP A 27 -16.48 4.21 -5.21
C ASP A 27 -17.41 5.41 -5.32
N GLY A 28 -17.71 6.07 -4.20
CA GLY A 28 -18.64 7.22 -4.13
C GLY A 28 -20.12 6.85 -4.16
N ASP A 29 -20.45 5.56 -4.26
CA ASP A 29 -21.83 5.05 -4.24
C ASP A 29 -22.43 5.15 -2.83
N LYS A 30 -23.24 6.17 -2.57
CA LYS A 30 -23.86 6.41 -1.25
C LYS A 30 -24.77 5.27 -0.79
N SER A 31 -25.28 4.43 -1.71
CA SER A 31 -26.11 3.28 -1.36
C SER A 31 -25.30 2.12 -0.76
N LYS A 32 -23.98 2.10 -0.93
CA LYS A 32 -23.07 1.05 -0.46
C LYS A 32 -21.98 1.62 0.43
N TYR A 33 -21.85 1.08 1.64
CA TYR A 33 -20.79 1.48 2.58
C TYR A 33 -20.70 3.01 2.77
N LEU A 34 -21.81 3.74 2.68
CA LEU A 34 -21.86 5.20 2.78
C LEU A 34 -20.93 5.91 1.76
N GLY A 35 -20.75 5.35 0.56
CA GLY A 35 -19.83 5.87 -0.46
C GLY A 35 -18.38 5.42 -0.32
N LYS A 36 -18.04 4.65 0.72
CA LYS A 36 -16.66 4.25 1.06
C LYS A 36 -16.23 2.91 0.45
N GLY A 37 -17.00 2.36 -0.48
CA GLY A 37 -16.59 1.19 -1.25
C GLY A 37 -15.25 1.42 -1.98
N VAL A 38 -14.56 0.33 -2.33
CA VAL A 38 -13.26 0.35 -3.03
C VAL A 38 -13.24 -0.58 -4.24
N THR A 39 -14.40 -0.93 -4.78
CA THR A 39 -14.53 -1.84 -5.92
C THR A 39 -13.80 -1.34 -7.15
N LYS A 40 -13.78 -0.02 -7.42
CA LYS A 40 -12.99 0.58 -8.51
C LYS A 40 -11.48 0.33 -8.34
N ALA A 41 -10.95 0.50 -7.12
CA ALA A 41 -9.54 0.24 -6.85
C ALA A 41 -9.20 -1.25 -7.00
N VAL A 42 -10.09 -2.14 -6.54
CA VAL A 42 -9.96 -3.60 -6.71
C VAL A 42 -9.99 -3.98 -8.19
N GLU A 43 -10.89 -3.38 -8.97
CA GLU A 43 -10.98 -3.59 -10.42
C GLU A 43 -9.70 -3.13 -11.13
N ASN A 44 -9.16 -1.95 -10.78
CA ASN A 44 -7.87 -1.48 -11.30
C ASN A 44 -6.72 -2.46 -11.02
N ILE A 45 -6.69 -3.09 -9.82
CA ILE A 45 -5.71 -4.14 -9.52
C ILE A 45 -5.90 -5.32 -10.49
N ASN A 46 -7.11 -5.86 -10.57
CA ASN A 46 -7.36 -7.12 -11.27
C ASN A 46 -7.28 -6.98 -12.79
N ALA A 47 -7.79 -5.89 -13.35
CA ALA A 47 -7.93 -5.69 -14.79
C ALA A 47 -6.73 -4.96 -15.44
N ILE A 48 -6.01 -4.13 -14.68
CA ILE A 48 -4.96 -3.26 -15.23
C ILE A 48 -3.58 -3.62 -14.66
N ILE A 49 -3.42 -3.59 -13.34
CA ILE A 49 -2.11 -3.76 -12.70
C ILE A 49 -1.64 -5.22 -12.82
N ALA A 50 -2.50 -6.18 -12.49
CA ALA A 50 -2.16 -7.61 -12.49
C ALA A 50 -1.63 -8.13 -13.84
N PRO A 51 -2.28 -7.88 -15.00
CA PRO A 51 -1.73 -8.33 -16.27
C PRO A 51 -0.41 -7.63 -16.63
N ALA A 52 -0.24 -6.36 -16.24
CA ALA A 52 0.96 -5.59 -16.58
C ALA A 52 2.22 -5.99 -15.79
N LEU A 53 2.05 -6.60 -14.60
CA LEU A 53 3.17 -7.04 -13.75
C LEU A 53 3.46 -8.55 -13.86
N LYS A 54 2.63 -9.30 -14.59
CA LYS A 54 2.77 -10.75 -14.70
C LYS A 54 4.12 -11.11 -15.31
N GLY A 55 4.88 -11.98 -14.63
CA GLY A 55 6.19 -12.44 -15.08
C GLY A 55 7.37 -11.58 -14.62
N MET A 56 7.13 -10.45 -13.94
CA MET A 56 8.20 -9.66 -13.32
C MET A 56 8.78 -10.36 -12.09
N ASP A 57 10.07 -10.16 -11.85
CA ASP A 57 10.77 -10.66 -10.66
C ASP A 57 10.36 -9.85 -9.42
N PRO A 58 9.75 -10.46 -8.39
CA PRO A 58 9.30 -9.75 -7.20
C PRO A 58 10.45 -9.15 -6.36
N VAL A 59 11.70 -9.55 -6.60
CA VAL A 59 12.88 -8.93 -5.96
C VAL A 59 13.16 -7.53 -6.53
N LYS A 60 12.67 -7.22 -7.74
CA LYS A 60 12.86 -5.94 -8.44
C LYS A 60 11.82 -4.90 -8.04
N GLN A 61 11.73 -4.60 -6.74
CA GLN A 61 10.74 -3.69 -6.17
C GLN A 61 10.67 -2.34 -6.90
N ALA A 62 11.82 -1.69 -7.13
CA ALA A 62 11.87 -0.39 -7.79
C ALA A 62 11.33 -0.41 -9.22
N GLU A 63 11.61 -1.47 -9.99
CA GLU A 63 11.12 -1.63 -11.37
C GLU A 63 9.61 -1.85 -11.40
N ILE A 64 9.08 -2.68 -10.49
CA ILE A 64 7.65 -2.94 -10.36
C ILE A 64 6.91 -1.68 -9.91
N ASP A 65 7.41 -0.98 -8.89
CA ASP A 65 6.80 0.26 -8.41
C ASP A 65 6.83 1.35 -9.47
N GLN A 66 7.91 1.45 -10.25
CA GLN A 66 7.99 2.39 -11.37
C GLN A 66 6.99 2.03 -12.46
N LYS A 67 6.88 0.74 -12.83
CA LYS A 67 5.88 0.27 -13.80
C LYS A 67 4.46 0.64 -13.37
N MET A 68 4.11 0.48 -12.09
CA MET A 68 2.79 0.88 -11.58
C MET A 68 2.57 2.40 -11.60
N LYS A 69 3.60 3.20 -11.27
CA LYS A 69 3.56 4.66 -11.39
C LYS A 69 3.34 5.09 -12.84
N ASP A 70 4.05 4.48 -13.78
CA ASP A 70 3.92 4.79 -15.21
C ASP A 70 2.54 4.39 -15.77
N LEU A 71 1.98 3.26 -15.32
CA LEU A 71 0.63 2.81 -15.70
C LEU A 71 -0.47 3.78 -15.23
N ASP A 72 -0.29 4.34 -14.03
CA ASP A 72 -1.17 5.37 -13.50
C ASP A 72 -1.00 6.70 -14.26
N GLY A 73 0.25 7.16 -14.41
CA GLY A 73 0.59 8.34 -15.19
C GLY A 73 0.18 9.67 -14.55
N THR A 74 -0.28 9.68 -13.29
CA THR A 74 -0.60 10.90 -12.54
C THR A 74 0.35 11.05 -11.35
N ASP A 75 0.66 12.30 -10.99
CA ASP A 75 1.57 12.60 -9.88
C ASP A 75 1.04 12.08 -8.53
N ASN A 76 -0.28 12.12 -8.35
CA ASN A 76 -0.97 11.79 -7.10
C ASN A 76 -1.61 10.39 -7.10
N LYS A 77 -1.37 9.56 -8.12
CA LYS A 77 -1.98 8.22 -8.25
C LYS A 77 -3.50 8.24 -8.37
N GLY A 78 -4.06 9.32 -8.91
CA GLY A 78 -5.50 9.56 -9.00
C GLY A 78 -6.23 8.67 -10.01
N LYS A 79 -5.53 8.08 -10.98
CA LYS A 79 -6.16 7.25 -12.02
C LYS A 79 -6.45 5.84 -11.52
N LEU A 80 -5.44 5.16 -10.98
CA LEU A 80 -5.56 3.79 -10.48
C LEU A 80 -5.94 3.74 -9.00
N GLY A 81 -5.62 4.80 -8.25
CA GLY A 81 -5.75 4.86 -6.80
C GLY A 81 -4.45 4.44 -6.11
N ALA A 82 -3.99 5.27 -5.18
CA ALA A 82 -2.83 4.96 -4.33
C ALA A 82 -3.06 3.69 -3.50
N ASN A 83 -4.29 3.44 -3.08
CA ASN A 83 -4.71 2.21 -2.41
C ASN A 83 -4.61 0.96 -3.30
N ALA A 84 -4.84 1.08 -4.62
CA ALA A 84 -4.61 -0.02 -5.55
C ALA A 84 -3.12 -0.33 -5.69
N ILE A 85 -2.31 0.71 -5.94
CA ILE A 85 -0.87 0.59 -6.18
C ILE A 85 -0.15 0.08 -4.92
N LEU A 86 -0.46 0.65 -3.75
CA LEU A 86 0.20 0.28 -2.49
C LEU A 86 -0.11 -1.17 -2.07
N ALA A 87 -1.33 -1.65 -2.31
CA ALA A 87 -1.70 -3.03 -2.02
C ALA A 87 -0.80 -4.03 -2.77
N VAL A 88 -0.57 -3.76 -4.06
CA VAL A 88 0.29 -4.60 -4.91
C VAL A 88 1.76 -4.43 -4.51
N SER A 89 2.23 -3.20 -4.32
CA SER A 89 3.60 -2.89 -3.91
C SER A 89 4.03 -3.64 -2.64
N MET A 90 3.19 -3.64 -1.60
CA MET A 90 3.46 -4.36 -0.35
C MET A 90 3.40 -5.89 -0.52
N ALA A 91 2.48 -6.41 -1.33
CA ALA A 91 2.39 -7.83 -1.60
C ALA A 91 3.61 -8.34 -2.38
N VAL A 92 4.11 -7.54 -3.33
CA VAL A 92 5.36 -7.77 -4.06
C VAL A 92 6.56 -7.78 -3.11
N CYS A 93 6.68 -6.80 -2.21
CA CYS A 93 7.77 -6.77 -1.23
C CYS A 93 7.81 -8.05 -0.37
N LYS A 94 6.64 -8.53 0.08
CA LYS A 94 6.54 -9.82 0.79
C LYS A 94 6.97 -11.01 -0.08
N ALA A 95 6.57 -11.02 -1.34
CA ALA A 95 6.97 -12.05 -2.28
C ALA A 95 8.50 -12.02 -2.55
N GLY A 96 9.09 -10.83 -2.68
CA GLY A 96 10.52 -10.63 -2.89
C GLY A 96 11.35 -11.12 -1.71
N ALA A 97 10.89 -10.88 -0.47
CA ALA A 97 11.53 -11.43 0.73
C ALA A 97 11.55 -12.96 0.72
N ALA A 98 10.43 -13.59 0.38
CA ALA A 98 10.32 -15.04 0.29
C ALA A 98 11.12 -15.64 -0.88
N GLU A 99 11.22 -14.91 -2.01
CA GLU A 99 12.05 -15.31 -3.14
C GLU A 99 13.54 -15.34 -2.75
N LYS A 100 13.99 -14.34 -1.99
CA LYS A 100 15.34 -14.28 -1.40
C LYS A 100 15.58 -15.23 -0.22
N GLY A 101 14.53 -15.87 0.31
CA GLY A 101 14.64 -16.73 1.49
C GLY A 101 15.01 -15.98 2.78
N VAL A 102 14.62 -14.70 2.91
CA VAL A 102 14.92 -13.86 4.07
C VAL A 102 13.64 -13.32 4.72
N PRO A 103 13.68 -12.95 6.02
CA PRO A 103 12.58 -12.24 6.65
C PRO A 103 12.27 -10.90 5.96
N LEU A 104 11.01 -10.46 6.02
CA LEU A 104 10.56 -9.22 5.38
C LEU A 104 11.38 -7.98 5.80
N TYR A 105 11.67 -7.82 7.10
CA TYR A 105 12.45 -6.68 7.59
C TYR A 105 13.86 -6.64 6.99
N LYS A 106 14.46 -7.81 6.71
CA LYS A 106 15.79 -7.90 6.11
C LYS A 106 15.74 -7.53 4.64
N HIS A 107 14.72 -7.99 3.92
CA HIS A 107 14.50 -7.59 2.53
C HIS A 107 14.28 -6.07 2.41
N ILE A 108 13.47 -5.47 3.28
CA ILE A 108 13.26 -4.02 3.32
C ILE A 108 14.58 -3.28 3.59
N ALA A 109 15.39 -3.77 4.54
CA ALA A 109 16.69 -3.18 4.81
C ALA A 109 17.62 -3.24 3.59
N ASP A 110 17.65 -4.36 2.86
CA ASP A 110 18.44 -4.49 1.64
C ASP A 110 17.95 -3.51 0.55
N LEU A 111 16.63 -3.34 0.38
CA LEU A 111 16.05 -2.37 -0.56
C LEU A 111 16.42 -0.93 -0.22
N ALA A 112 16.51 -0.62 1.08
CA ALA A 112 16.87 0.71 1.58
C ALA A 112 18.39 0.95 1.67
N GLY A 113 19.23 -0.03 1.34
CA GLY A 113 20.68 0.07 1.49
C GLY A 113 21.18 0.05 2.95
N ASN A 114 20.37 -0.45 3.88
CA ASN A 114 20.68 -0.48 5.30
C ASN A 114 21.40 -1.78 5.69
N SER A 115 22.64 -1.67 6.16
CA SER A 115 23.44 -2.81 6.63
C SER A 115 23.17 -3.18 8.10
N LYS A 116 22.82 -2.20 8.93
CA LYS A 116 22.56 -2.36 10.36
C LYS A 116 21.08 -2.19 10.66
N LEU A 117 20.49 -3.20 11.31
CA LEU A 117 19.10 -3.16 11.78
C LEU A 117 19.03 -2.54 13.17
N ILE A 118 17.95 -1.82 13.43
CA ILE A 118 17.68 -1.15 14.70
C ILE A 118 16.23 -1.45 15.09
N LEU A 119 16.00 -1.80 16.36
CA LEU A 119 14.65 -1.85 16.92
C LEU A 119 14.23 -0.44 17.33
N PRO A 120 13.09 0.08 16.85
CA PRO A 120 12.61 1.39 17.26
C PRO A 120 12.10 1.37 18.70
N VAL A 121 12.24 2.48 19.42
CA VAL A 121 11.51 2.69 20.68
C VAL A 121 10.02 2.84 20.32
N PRO A 122 9.12 2.05 20.93
CA PRO A 122 7.69 2.16 20.65
C PRO A 122 7.11 3.44 21.27
N SER A 123 6.40 4.23 20.46
CA SER A 123 5.58 5.34 20.94
C SER A 123 4.13 4.89 21.03
N PHE A 124 3.63 4.69 22.24
CA PHE A 124 2.27 4.21 22.47
C PHE A 124 1.30 5.38 22.59
N ASN A 125 0.26 5.38 21.76
CA ASN A 125 -0.85 6.33 21.91
C ASN A 125 -1.76 5.88 23.07
N ILE A 126 -1.60 6.51 24.24
CA ILE A 126 -2.32 6.13 25.47
C ILE A 126 -3.64 6.91 25.65
N ILE A 127 -3.72 8.14 25.13
CA ILE A 127 -4.90 9.01 25.24
C ILE A 127 -5.24 9.55 23.86
N ASN A 128 -6.48 9.31 23.42
CA ASN A 128 -6.97 9.77 22.12
C ASN A 128 -7.71 11.11 22.26
N GLY A 129 -7.61 11.95 21.23
CA GLY A 129 -8.36 13.19 21.05
C GLY A 129 -8.71 13.44 19.58
N GLY A 130 -9.28 14.60 19.27
CA GLY A 130 -9.60 15.04 17.90
C GLY A 130 -10.49 14.06 17.12
N SER A 131 -10.27 13.92 15.81
CA SER A 131 -11.00 12.99 14.94
C SER A 131 -10.91 11.50 15.33
N HIS A 132 -10.08 11.17 16.31
CA HIS A 132 -9.89 9.81 16.82
C HIS A 132 -10.62 9.53 18.14
N ALA A 133 -11.37 10.49 18.71
CA ALA A 133 -12.16 10.32 19.93
C ALA A 133 -13.41 11.20 19.98
N GLY A 134 -14.49 10.71 20.60
CA GLY A 134 -15.71 11.49 20.89
C GLY A 134 -15.61 12.25 22.21
N ASN A 135 -14.57 13.05 22.40
CA ASN A 135 -14.35 13.83 23.63
C ASN A 135 -14.06 15.32 23.32
N ALA A 136 -13.89 16.13 24.37
CA ALA A 136 -13.65 17.58 24.23
C ALA A 136 -12.18 17.97 24.00
N LEU A 137 -11.26 17.00 23.87
CA LEU A 137 -9.87 17.28 23.54
C LEU A 137 -9.80 17.74 22.08
N ALA A 138 -9.09 18.84 21.84
CA ALA A 138 -9.14 19.61 20.59
C ALA A 138 -9.05 18.77 19.31
N MET A 139 -9.78 19.21 18.28
CA MET A 139 -9.61 18.81 16.88
C MET A 139 -8.48 19.58 16.22
#